data_AF-F3QSN2-F1
#
_entry.id   AF-F3QSN2-F1
#
_cell.length_a   1.000
_cell.length_b   1.000
_cell.length_c   1.000
_cell.angle_alpha   90.00
_cell.angle_beta   90.00
_cell.angle_gamma   90.00
#
_symmetry.space_group_name_H-M   'P 1'
#
loop_
_entity.id
_entity.type
_entity.pdbx_description
1 polymer ?
#
loop_
_entity_poly.entity_id
_entity_poly.type
_entity_poly.pdbx_seq_one_letter_code
_entity_poly.pdbx_strand_id
1 'polypeptide(L)'
;MEIKKNSTRVIYNGEATTANAKYNIEYETDGKELVRVNASVNKVEEVEFPMEDGMRKGVQETNVGYIYYENGSYTMSSFPESDELPKYVSDAIQIVKQIKEDASA
;
A
#
# COMPACT_ATOMS: atom_id res chain seq x y z
N MET A 1 17.20 -13.38 33.96
CA MET A 1 17.36 -11.96 33.57
C MET A 1 16.44 -11.74 32.38
N GLU A 2 15.22 -11.26 32.62
CA GLU A 2 14.27 -10.97 31.55
C GLU A 2 14.63 -9.61 30.96
N ILE A 3 15.12 -9.61 29.72
CA ILE A 3 15.34 -8.38 28.96
C ILE A 3 13.95 -7.94 28.53
N LYS A 4 13.33 -7.00 29.26
CA LYS A 4 12.16 -6.28 28.76
C LYS A 4 12.64 -5.51 27.53
N LYS A 5 12.40 -6.03 26.31
CA LYS A 5 12.50 -5.23 25.08
C LYS A 5 11.54 -4.05 25.27
N ASN A 6 12.07 -2.86 25.50
CA ASN A 6 11.28 -1.64 25.43
C ASN A 6 10.86 -1.49 23.96
N SER A 7 9.66 -1.98 23.65
CA SER A 7 9.08 -1.87 22.32
C SER A 7 8.84 -0.39 22.02
N THR A 8 9.48 0.14 20.98
CA THR A 8 9.39 1.56 20.59
C THR A 8 8.60 1.62 19.30
N ARG A 9 7.33 1.21 19.38
CA ARG A 9 6.47 1.09 18.21
C ARG A 9 6.07 2.46 17.70
N VAL A 10 6.34 2.73 16.42
CA VAL A 10 5.97 3.98 15.76
C VAL A 10 5.17 3.65 14.51
N ILE A 11 4.05 4.36 14.32
CA ILE A 11 3.17 4.23 13.16
C ILE A 11 3.43 5.40 12.22
N TYR A 12 3.59 5.09 10.94
CA TYR A 12 3.84 6.02 9.86
C TYR A 12 2.75 5.90 8.81
N ASN A 13 2.47 7.02 8.15
CA ASN A 13 1.57 7.09 7.01
C ASN A 13 2.35 7.55 5.79
N GLY A 14 2.06 6.95 4.64
CA GLY A 14 2.73 7.24 3.39
C GLY A 14 1.85 6.92 2.19
N GLU A 15 2.34 7.32 1.04
CA GLU A 15 1.69 7.13 -0.26
C GLU A 15 2.76 6.67 -1.24
N ALA A 16 2.41 5.70 -2.09
CA ALA A 16 3.22 5.33 -3.24
C ALA A 16 2.34 5.28 -4.49
N THR A 17 2.78 5.95 -5.56
CA THR A 17 2.10 5.88 -6.86
C THR A 17 2.97 5.09 -7.82
N THR A 18 2.36 4.09 -8.47
CA THR A 18 3.01 3.25 -9.48
C THR A 18 2.31 3.40 -10.82
N ALA A 19 2.82 2.71 -11.85
CA ALA A 19 2.14 2.65 -13.13
C ALA A 19 0.78 1.93 -13.08
N ASN A 20 0.53 1.07 -12.09
CA ASN A 20 -0.67 0.24 -12.01
C ASN A 20 -1.73 0.79 -11.05
N ALA A 21 -1.30 1.38 -9.95
CA ALA A 21 -2.18 1.82 -8.87
C ALA A 21 -1.49 2.81 -7.93
N LYS A 22 -2.31 3.43 -7.10
CA LYS A 22 -1.92 4.23 -5.95
C LYS A 22 -2.10 3.43 -4.65
N TYR A 23 -1.10 3.45 -3.79
CA TYR A 23 -1.04 2.72 -2.54
C TYR A 23 -1.04 3.72 -1.39
N ASN A 24 -2.10 3.70 -0.59
CA ASN A 24 -2.16 4.42 0.68
C ASN A 24 -1.66 3.47 1.77
N ILE A 25 -0.54 3.84 2.40
CA ILE A 25 0.26 2.93 3.21
C ILE A 25 0.28 3.43 4.65
N GLU A 26 -0.05 2.56 5.57
CA GLU A 26 0.25 2.72 6.99
C GLU A 26 1.23 1.63 7.39
N TYR A 27 2.32 1.95 8.07
CA TYR A 27 3.28 0.94 8.52
C TYR A 27 3.76 1.20 9.93
N GLU A 28 4.12 0.12 10.63
CA GLU A 28 4.64 0.16 12.00
C GLU A 28 6.04 -0.40 12.06
N THR A 29 6.93 0.31 12.73
CA THR A 29 8.28 -0.18 13.07
C THR A 29 8.42 -0.36 14.58
N ASP A 30 9.26 -1.30 15.00
CA ASP A 30 9.77 -1.42 16.37
C ASP A 30 11.27 -1.14 16.32
N GLY A 31 11.67 0.10 16.63
CA GLY A 31 13.03 0.57 16.37
C GLY A 31 13.33 0.57 14.86
N LYS A 32 14.30 -0.25 14.42
CA LYS A 32 14.70 -0.39 13.00
C LYS A 32 14.01 -1.58 12.30
N GLU A 33 13.16 -2.33 13.00
CA GLU A 33 12.49 -3.51 12.44
C GLU A 33 11.09 -3.15 11.93
N LEU A 34 10.79 -3.43 10.67
CA LEU A 34 9.44 -3.28 10.13
C LEU A 34 8.53 -4.42 10.62
N VAL A 35 7.49 -4.06 11.38
CA VAL A 35 6.56 -5.01 12.02
C VAL A 35 5.39 -5.33 11.11
N ARG A 36 4.71 -4.30 10.63
CA ARG A 36 3.52 -4.42 9.78
C ARG A 36 3.42 -3.32 8.74
N VAL A 37 2.73 -3.61 7.64
CA VAL A 37 2.32 -2.67 6.59
C VAL A 37 0.87 -2.98 6.22
N ASN A 38 0.02 -1.96 6.21
CA ASN A 38 -1.34 -1.96 5.70
C ASN A 38 -1.35 -1.09 4.45
N ALA A 39 -1.60 -1.66 3.28
CA ALA A 39 -1.68 -0.93 2.02
C ALA A 39 -3.08 -1.03 1.42
N SER A 40 -3.77 0.11 1.28
CA SER A 40 -4.98 0.23 0.48
C SER A 40 -4.58 0.49 -0.97
N VAL A 41 -4.98 -0.42 -1.87
CA VAL A 41 -4.67 -0.36 -3.30
C VAL A 41 -5.82 0.31 -4.04
N ASN A 42 -5.53 1.41 -4.71
CA ASN A 42 -6.50 2.22 -5.44
C ASN A 42 -6.09 2.24 -6.91
N LYS A 43 -6.89 1.61 -7.75
CA LYS A 43 -6.71 1.67 -9.20
C LYS A 43 -7.03 3.09 -9.66
N VAL A 44 -6.19 3.63 -10.53
CA VAL A 44 -6.31 4.99 -11.04
C VAL A 44 -6.66 4.89 -12.52
N GLU A 45 -7.86 5.33 -12.89
CA GLU A 45 -8.36 5.24 -14.26
C GLU A 45 -8.75 6.63 -14.77
N GLU A 46 -8.38 6.93 -16.02
CA GLU A 46 -8.89 8.10 -16.72
C GLU A 46 -10.32 7.81 -17.18
N VAL A 47 -11.27 8.61 -16.71
CA VAL A 47 -12.68 8.47 -17.06
C VAL A 47 -13.24 9.80 -17.55
N GLU A 48 -14.30 9.74 -18.36
CA GLU A 48 -14.96 10.92 -18.89
C GLU A 48 -16.24 11.21 -18.11
N PHE A 49 -16.31 12.39 -17.52
CA PHE A 49 -17.47 12.85 -16.76
C PHE A 49 -18.32 13.80 -17.60
N PRO A 50 -19.66 13.66 -17.61
CA PRO A 50 -20.54 14.62 -18.22
C PRO A 50 -20.55 15.93 -17.41
N MET A 51 -20.34 17.06 -18.06
CA MET A 51 -20.50 18.41 -17.51
C MET A 51 -21.46 19.23 -18.40
N GLU A 52 -21.87 20.40 -17.92
CA GLU A 52 -22.83 21.30 -18.60
C GLU A 52 -22.39 21.66 -20.04
N ASP A 53 -21.08 21.82 -20.27
CA ASP A 53 -20.46 22.14 -21.57
C ASP A 53 -19.91 20.93 -22.34
N GLY A 54 -20.25 19.69 -21.93
CA GLY A 54 -19.83 18.45 -22.60
C GLY A 54 -19.02 17.50 -21.72
N MET A 55 -18.28 16.57 -22.34
CA MET A 55 -17.50 15.57 -21.63
C MET A 55 -16.15 16.13 -21.18
N ARG A 56 -15.73 15.87 -19.93
CA ARG A 56 -14.39 16.20 -19.43
C ARG A 56 -13.69 14.97 -18.90
N LYS A 57 -12.45 14.77 -19.34
CA LYS A 57 -11.55 13.77 -18.78
C LYS A 57 -11.19 14.16 -17.35
N GLY A 58 -11.30 13.20 -16.45
CA GLY A 58 -10.82 13.28 -15.09
C GLY A 58 -10.24 11.95 -14.66
N VAL A 59 -9.75 11.90 -13.43
CA VAL A 59 -9.21 10.70 -12.83
C VAL A 59 -10.20 10.18 -11.81
N GLN A 60 -10.50 8.89 -11.89
CA GLN A 60 -11.24 8.16 -10.87
C GLN A 60 -10.29 7.20 -10.16
N GLU A 61 -10.29 7.29 -8.83
CA GLU A 61 -9.58 6.36 -7.96
C GLU A 61 -10.60 5.38 -7.37
N THR A 62 -10.40 4.09 -7.63
CA THR A 62 -11.27 3.02 -7.14
C THR A 62 -10.48 2.11 -6.23
N ASN A 63 -10.90 1.95 -4.98
CA ASN A 63 -10.27 0.96 -4.10
C ASN A 63 -10.54 -0.45 -4.65
N VAL A 64 -9.48 -1.18 -4.95
CA VAL A 64 -9.55 -2.53 -5.52
C VAL A 64 -9.14 -3.61 -4.52
N GLY A 65 -8.66 -3.24 -3.32
CA GLY A 65 -8.31 -4.21 -2.30
C GLY A 65 -7.32 -3.68 -1.29
N TYR A 66 -6.91 -4.59 -0.40
CA TYR A 66 -5.96 -4.31 0.66
C TYR A 66 -4.89 -5.39 0.73
N ILE A 67 -3.64 -4.96 0.86
CA ILE A 67 -2.49 -5.84 1.04
C ILE A 67 -1.92 -5.56 2.42
N TYR A 68 -1.75 -6.62 3.19
CA TYR A 68 -1.18 -6.58 4.52
C TYR A 68 0.12 -7.36 4.52
N TYR A 69 1.15 -6.79 5.12
CA TYR A 69 2.39 -7.47 5.45
C TYR A 69 2.53 -7.44 6.97
N GLU A 70 2.75 -8.60 7.59
CA GLU A 70 3.03 -8.69 9.02
C GLU A 70 3.98 -9.86 9.28
N ASN A 71 5.04 -9.61 10.05
CA ASN A 71 6.00 -10.64 10.48
C ASN A 71 6.52 -11.54 9.34
N GLY A 72 6.77 -10.97 8.15
CA GLY A 72 7.31 -11.70 7.00
C GLY A 72 6.27 -12.34 6.08
N SER A 73 4.98 -12.29 6.44
CA SER A 73 3.90 -12.90 5.66
C SER A 73 3.01 -11.84 5.01
N TYR A 74 2.57 -12.11 3.78
CA TYR A 74 1.61 -11.27 3.06
C TYR A 74 0.22 -11.88 3.12
N THR A 75 -0.78 -11.07 3.41
CA THR A 75 -2.20 -11.41 3.27
C THR A 75 -2.91 -10.36 2.43
N MET A 76 -3.98 -10.76 1.76
CA MET A 76 -4.70 -9.91 0.82
C MET A 76 -6.19 -10.05 1.06
N SER A 77 -6.94 -8.96 0.90
CA SER A 77 -8.40 -8.99 1.02
C SER A 77 -9.07 -8.08 -0.02
N SER A 78 -10.33 -8.40 -0.32
CA SER A 78 -11.23 -7.61 -1.15
C SER A 78 -10.82 -7.41 -2.61
N PHE A 79 -9.76 -8.09 -3.08
CA PHE A 79 -9.38 -8.04 -4.48
C PHE A 79 -10.41 -8.73 -5.38
N PRO A 80 -10.88 -8.06 -6.46
CA PRO A 80 -11.63 -8.74 -7.48
C PRO A 80 -10.74 -9.78 -8.19
N GLU A 81 -11.34 -10.86 -8.70
CA GLU A 81 -10.63 -11.74 -9.63
C GLU A 81 -10.26 -10.94 -10.88
N SER A 82 -8.95 -10.69 -11.05
CA SER A 82 -8.42 -9.85 -12.12
C SER A 82 -7.00 -10.28 -12.47
N ASP A 83 -6.67 -10.25 -13.76
CA ASP A 83 -5.30 -10.42 -14.29
C ASP A 83 -4.34 -9.31 -13.82
N GLU A 84 -4.87 -8.24 -13.21
CA GLU A 84 -4.07 -7.15 -12.64
C GLU A 84 -3.56 -7.46 -11.22
N LEU A 85 -4.17 -8.41 -10.50
CA LEU A 85 -3.80 -8.76 -9.12
C LEU A 85 -2.30 -9.08 -8.96
N PRO A 86 -1.66 -9.88 -9.84
CA PRO A 86 -0.22 -10.14 -9.74
C PRO A 86 0.63 -8.87 -9.83
N LYS A 87 0.19 -7.85 -10.57
CA LYS A 87 0.89 -6.57 -10.71
C LYS A 87 0.83 -5.80 -9.39
N TYR A 88 -0.36 -5.73 -8.78
CA TYR A 88 -0.54 -5.04 -7.50
C TYR A 88 0.27 -5.70 -6.37
N VAL A 89 0.34 -7.03 -6.37
CA VAL A 89 1.17 -7.77 -5.42
C VAL A 89 2.65 -7.49 -5.64
N SER A 90 3.11 -7.49 -6.90
CA SER A 90 4.51 -7.20 -7.22
C SER A 90 4.92 -5.79 -6.77
N ASP A 91 4.09 -4.78 -7.04
CA ASP A 91 4.31 -3.41 -6.59
C ASP A 91 4.39 -3.32 -5.07
N ALA A 92 3.43 -3.94 -4.36
CA ALA A 92 3.40 -3.95 -2.90
C ALA A 92 4.64 -4.61 -2.29
N ILE A 93 5.17 -5.68 -2.90
CA ILE A 93 6.42 -6.30 -2.46
C ILE A 93 7.60 -5.32 -2.59
N GLN A 94 7.69 -4.58 -3.69
CA GLN A 94 8.74 -3.57 -3.87
C GLN A 94 8.60 -2.42 -2.87
N ILE A 95 7.38 -1.94 -2.63
CA ILE A 95 7.10 -0.89 -1.64
C ILE A 95 7.54 -1.34 -0.24
N VAL A 96 7.15 -2.55 0.19
CA VAL A 96 7.56 -3.08 1.50
C VAL A 96 9.07 -3.23 1.59
N LYS A 97 9.73 -3.65 0.51
CA LYS A 97 11.20 -3.73 0.45
C LYS A 97 11.83 -2.35 0.66
N GLN A 98 11.35 -1.33 -0.03
CA GLN A 98 11.85 0.04 0.10
C GLN A 98 11.66 0.57 1.54
N ILE A 99 10.51 0.33 2.16
CA ILE A 99 10.24 0.73 3.55
C ILE A 99 11.23 0.04 4.51
N LYS A 100 11.54 -1.24 4.30
CA LYS A 100 12.54 -1.95 5.12
C LYS A 100 13.93 -1.35 4.99
N GLU A 101 14.33 -1.00 3.76
CA GLU A 101 15.63 -0.38 3.50
C GLU A 101 15.73 1.00 4.19
N ASP A 102 14.67 1.82 4.10
CA ASP A 102 14.61 3.15 4.72
C ASP A 102 14.60 3.09 6.26
N ALA A 103 13.85 2.14 6.84
CA ALA A 103 13.80 1.94 8.29
C ALA A 103 15.11 1.40 8.88
N SER A 104 15.96 0.77 8.04
CA SER A 104 17.24 0.20 8.46
C SER A 104 18.41 1.20 8.38
N ALA A 105 18.26 2.26 7.56
CA ALA A 105 19.24 3.34 7.42
C ALA A 105 19.53 4.04 8.75
#